data_AF-A0A957N928-F1
#
_entry.id   AF-A0A957N928-F1
#
_cell.length_a   1.000
_cell.length_b   1.000
_cell.length_c   1.000
_cell.angle_alpha   90.00
_cell.angle_beta   90.00
_cell.angle_gamma   90.00
#
_symmetry.space_group_name_H-M   'P 1'
#
loop_
_entity.id
_entity.type
_entity.pdbx_description
1 polymer ?
#
loop_
_entity_poly.entity_id
_entity_poly.type
_entity_poly.pdbx_seq_one_letter_code
_entity_poly.pdbx_strand_id
1 'polypeptide(L)'
;MQTSKPVTFPAPRRGWIANTLFVQSPLDAADVLDNWFPTAQGARLRGGSEKHATLDAGAVQMFTYATGGVEQMYAATANDIYEVTNPADASVTETPVVSGLSTGDWSAQVFTTSGGDFILCVNGADYLQIYDGADWNPIADEALYDLGYDALTAEFTLGETVTGGTSGATAEILGINKTSATAGTLKLGAIAGGPFQDNEALTTAAGAATADGASASG
;
A
#
# COMPACT_ATOMS: atom_id res chain seq x y z
N MET A 1 56.95 6.29 38.18
CA MET A 1 56.51 6.74 36.84
C MET A 1 55.53 5.72 36.30
N GLN A 2 54.27 6.08 36.13
CA GLN A 2 53.29 5.20 35.50
C GLN A 2 53.49 5.29 33.98
N THR A 3 54.03 4.23 33.39
CA THR A 3 54.22 4.11 31.94
C THR A 3 52.88 3.75 31.30
N SER A 4 52.39 4.55 30.35
CA SER A 4 51.18 4.23 29.59
C SER A 4 51.37 2.95 28.77
N LYS A 5 50.38 2.04 28.80
CA LYS A 5 50.33 0.86 27.94
C LYS A 5 49.17 1.00 26.95
N PRO A 6 49.37 0.83 25.64
CA PRO A 6 48.26 0.76 24.69
C PRO A 6 47.45 -0.53 24.90
N VAL A 7 46.13 -0.43 24.79
CA VAL A 7 45.20 -1.58 24.81
C VAL A 7 44.52 -1.63 23.45
N THR A 8 44.55 -2.80 22.80
CA THR A 8 43.89 -3.00 21.50
C THR A 8 42.50 -3.56 21.73
N PHE A 9 41.49 -2.86 21.23
CA PHE A 9 40.13 -3.37 21.17
C PHE A 9 39.93 -4.08 19.82
N PRO A 10 39.69 -5.41 19.80
CA PRO A 10 39.33 -6.11 18.59
C PRO A 10 37.93 -5.66 18.12
N ALA A 11 37.66 -5.86 16.83
CA ALA A 11 36.33 -5.62 16.29
C ALA A 11 35.26 -6.48 17.02
N PRO A 12 34.00 -5.99 17.13
CA PRO A 12 32.95 -6.58 17.96
C PRO A 12 32.33 -7.83 17.32
N ARG A 13 33.13 -8.87 17.12
CA ARG A 13 32.73 -10.11 16.43
C ARG A 13 31.66 -10.91 17.17
N ARG A 14 31.49 -10.69 18.48
CA ARG A 14 30.49 -11.37 19.33
C ARG A 14 29.12 -10.73 19.32
N GLY A 15 28.94 -9.61 18.64
CA GLY A 15 27.67 -8.93 18.61
C GLY A 15 27.46 -7.92 19.73
N TRP A 16 26.22 -7.45 19.82
CA TRP A 16 25.76 -6.60 20.90
C TRP A 16 25.48 -7.45 22.15
N ILE A 17 26.10 -7.10 23.27
CA ILE A 17 25.94 -7.80 24.54
C ILE A 17 25.50 -6.78 25.60
N ALA A 18 24.24 -6.87 26.00
CA ALA A 18 23.64 -6.01 27.03
C ALA A 18 23.38 -6.74 28.37
N ASN A 19 23.74 -8.03 28.46
CA ASN A 19 23.47 -8.87 29.63
C ASN A 19 24.65 -9.02 30.59
N THR A 20 25.76 -8.31 30.34
CA THR A 20 26.95 -8.28 31.21
C THR A 20 27.20 -6.86 31.70
N LEU A 21 27.79 -6.73 32.89
CA LEU A 21 28.31 -5.44 33.35
C LEU A 21 29.43 -4.98 32.41
N PHE A 22 29.48 -3.68 32.09
CA PHE A 22 30.47 -3.09 31.17
C PHE A 22 31.92 -3.50 31.48
N VAL A 23 32.27 -3.62 32.76
CA VAL A 23 33.63 -3.99 33.22
C VAL A 23 33.96 -5.47 32.97
N GLN A 24 32.95 -6.32 32.84
CA GLN A 24 33.07 -7.76 32.60
C GLN A 24 32.77 -8.15 31.14
N SER A 25 32.34 -7.19 30.32
CA SER A 25 32.05 -7.43 28.91
C SER A 25 33.32 -7.88 28.18
N PRO A 26 33.27 -8.98 27.38
CA PRO A 26 34.39 -9.41 26.57
C PRO A 26 34.86 -8.29 25.63
N LEU A 27 36.17 -8.21 25.41
CA LEU A 27 36.79 -7.14 24.62
C LEU A 27 36.37 -7.14 23.14
N ASP A 28 35.86 -8.26 22.63
CA ASP A 28 35.35 -8.48 21.28
C ASP A 28 33.82 -8.45 21.17
N ALA A 29 33.15 -7.84 22.15
CA ALA A 29 31.73 -7.53 22.15
C ALA A 29 31.48 -6.02 22.02
N ALA A 30 30.28 -5.66 21.57
CA ALA A 30 29.83 -4.28 21.54
C ALA A 30 28.81 -4.00 22.65
N ASP A 31 28.98 -2.87 23.32
CA ASP A 31 27.99 -2.30 24.23
C ASP A 31 26.93 -1.47 23.46
N VAL A 32 27.36 -0.86 22.35
CA VAL A 32 26.50 -0.12 21.40
C VAL A 32 26.83 -0.56 19.97
N LEU A 33 25.81 -0.86 19.18
CA LEU A 33 25.91 -1.06 17.73
C LEU A 33 24.94 -0.11 17.03
N ASP A 34 25.48 0.86 16.28
CA ASP A 34 24.69 1.77 15.46
C ASP A 34 25.08 1.62 13.99
N ASN A 35 24.20 1.03 13.18
CA ASN A 35 24.43 0.79 11.75
C ASN A 35 25.69 -0.05 11.43
N TRP A 36 26.11 -0.93 12.35
CA TRP A 36 27.20 -1.91 12.13
C TRP A 36 26.69 -3.34 12.25
N PHE A 37 27.15 -4.20 11.34
CA PHE A 37 26.92 -5.65 11.38
C PHE A 37 28.20 -6.40 11.76
N PRO A 38 28.25 -7.02 12.94
CA PRO A 38 29.27 -7.98 13.34
C PRO A 38 29.40 -9.12 12.33
N THR A 39 30.64 -9.51 12.05
CA THR A 39 30.99 -10.68 11.22
C THR A 39 32.02 -11.53 11.96
N ALA A 40 32.27 -12.76 11.50
CA ALA A 40 33.28 -13.62 12.09
C ALA A 40 34.71 -13.03 12.04
N GLN A 41 34.96 -12.07 11.14
CA GLN A 41 36.26 -11.45 10.92
C GLN A 41 36.34 -10.01 11.45
N GLY A 42 35.22 -9.35 11.74
CA GLY A 42 35.20 -7.99 12.27
C GLY A 42 33.79 -7.41 12.36
N ALA A 43 33.61 -6.17 11.88
CA ALA A 43 32.31 -5.57 11.67
C ALA A 43 32.30 -4.85 10.31
N ARG A 44 31.15 -4.82 9.64
CA ARG A 44 30.94 -4.05 8.42
C ARG A 44 29.86 -3.00 8.64
N LEU A 45 29.96 -1.88 7.93
CA LEU A 45 28.91 -0.87 7.93
C LEU A 45 27.64 -1.45 7.28
N ARG A 46 26.45 -1.05 7.75
CA ARG A 46 25.19 -1.29 7.05
C ARG A 46 25.26 -0.67 5.66
N GLY A 47 24.73 -1.36 4.66
CA GLY A 47 24.58 -0.79 3.32
C GLY A 47 23.76 0.50 3.38
N GLY A 48 24.08 1.44 2.48
CA GLY A 48 23.23 2.62 2.31
C GLY A 48 21.81 2.24 1.87
N SER A 49 20.94 3.24 1.76
CA SER A 49 19.63 3.10 1.14
C SER A 49 19.60 3.89 -0.15
N GLU A 50 18.98 3.33 -1.18
CA GLU A 50 18.58 4.07 -2.38
C GLU A 50 17.08 4.34 -2.30
N LYS A 51 16.63 5.44 -2.92
CA LYS A 51 15.20 5.74 -2.97
C LYS A 51 14.53 4.75 -3.92
N HIS A 52 13.51 4.05 -3.43
CA HIS A 52 12.75 3.10 -4.24
C HIS A 52 11.51 3.75 -4.86
N ALA A 53 10.63 4.37 -4.05
CA ALA A 53 9.40 5.02 -4.52
C ALA A 53 9.13 6.32 -3.75
N THR A 54 8.26 7.18 -4.31
CA THR A 54 7.72 8.36 -3.63
C THR A 54 6.20 8.26 -3.54
N LEU A 55 5.66 8.47 -2.34
CA LEU A 55 4.23 8.58 -2.06
C LEU A 55 3.87 10.05 -1.78
N ASP A 56 2.59 10.37 -1.72
CA ASP A 56 2.11 11.72 -1.39
C ASP A 56 2.20 12.05 0.12
N ALA A 57 2.23 11.02 0.95
CA ALA A 57 2.34 11.09 2.40
C ALA A 57 3.27 10.00 2.96
N GLY A 58 3.48 10.01 4.28
CA GLY A 58 4.26 8.97 4.95
C GLY A 58 3.56 7.61 4.89
N ALA A 59 4.30 6.57 4.50
CA ALA A 59 3.81 5.20 4.60
C ALA A 59 3.56 4.83 6.07
N VAL A 60 2.34 4.39 6.37
CA VAL A 60 1.93 3.88 7.68
C VAL A 60 2.21 2.39 7.77
N GLN A 61 1.88 1.64 6.72
CA GLN A 61 2.06 0.19 6.65
C GLN A 61 2.56 -0.23 5.27
N MET A 62 3.31 -1.34 5.23
CA MET A 62 3.72 -2.00 3.98
C MET A 62 3.38 -3.48 4.05
N PHE A 63 3.02 -4.07 2.92
CA PHE A 63 2.70 -5.48 2.79
C PHE A 63 3.00 -5.97 1.36
N THR A 64 3.07 -7.28 1.17
CA THR A 64 3.49 -7.88 -0.10
C THR A 64 2.54 -8.98 -0.55
N TYR A 65 2.35 -9.09 -1.86
CA TYR A 65 1.74 -10.23 -2.54
C TYR A 65 2.87 -11.03 -3.17
N ALA A 66 3.26 -12.16 -2.58
CA ALA A 66 4.40 -12.97 -3.04
C ALA A 66 3.98 -14.43 -3.19
N THR A 67 3.35 -14.75 -4.31
CA THR A 67 2.80 -16.07 -4.60
C THR A 67 2.73 -16.33 -6.11
N GLY A 68 2.69 -17.59 -6.52
CA GLY A 68 2.54 -17.95 -7.95
C GLY A 68 3.64 -17.44 -8.88
N GLY A 69 4.79 -17.00 -8.35
CA GLY A 69 5.87 -16.36 -9.12
C GLY A 69 5.66 -14.86 -9.38
N VAL A 70 4.59 -14.27 -8.82
CA VAL A 70 4.34 -12.83 -8.80
C VAL A 70 4.78 -12.29 -7.44
N GLU A 71 5.57 -11.22 -7.48
CA GLU A 71 5.97 -10.46 -6.30
C GLU A 71 5.56 -9.01 -6.50
N GLN A 72 4.61 -8.55 -5.69
CA GLN A 72 4.18 -7.16 -5.65
C GLN A 72 4.33 -6.59 -4.24
N MET A 73 4.73 -5.33 -4.19
CA MET A 73 4.93 -4.58 -2.95
C MET A 73 3.90 -3.46 -2.88
N TYR A 74 3.26 -3.32 -1.73
CA TYR A 74 2.30 -2.27 -1.48
C TYR A 74 2.72 -1.44 -0.27
N ALA A 75 2.46 -0.15 -0.36
CA ALA A 75 2.63 0.80 0.73
C ALA A 75 1.32 1.57 0.92
N ALA A 76 0.86 1.65 2.16
CA ALA A 76 -0.36 2.36 2.52
C ALA A 76 -0.02 3.65 3.26
N THR A 77 -0.61 4.76 2.85
CA THR A 77 -0.67 6.01 3.61
C THR A 77 -1.89 5.98 4.53
N ALA A 78 -2.19 7.11 5.19
CA ALA A 78 -3.40 7.21 6.01
C ALA A 78 -4.69 7.03 5.20
N ASN A 79 -4.66 7.31 3.90
CA ASN A 79 -5.87 7.41 3.07
C ASN A 79 -5.84 6.52 1.83
N ASP A 80 -4.68 6.02 1.42
CA ASP A 80 -4.56 5.36 0.11
C ASP A 80 -3.55 4.19 0.16
N ILE A 81 -3.71 3.25 -0.78
CA ILE A 81 -2.78 2.13 -0.99
C ILE A 81 -2.11 2.32 -2.35
N TYR A 82 -0.80 2.17 -2.40
CA TYR A 82 0.04 2.30 -3.60
C TYR A 82 0.70 0.98 -3.92
N GLU A 83 0.77 0.62 -5.20
CA GLU A 83 1.69 -0.41 -5.67
C GLU A 83 3.07 0.21 -5.90
N VAL A 84 4.07 -0.29 -5.18
CA VAL A 84 5.44 0.21 -5.22
C VAL A 84 6.42 -0.85 -5.72
N THR A 85 5.94 -1.87 -6.42
CA THR A 85 6.76 -2.99 -6.92
C THR A 85 7.89 -2.51 -7.83
N ASN A 86 7.53 -1.78 -8.88
CA ASN A 86 8.45 -1.34 -9.92
C ASN A 86 8.10 0.10 -10.38
N PRO A 87 8.36 1.10 -9.52
CA PRO A 87 8.07 2.50 -9.82
C PRO A 87 8.85 2.94 -11.06
N ALA A 88 8.21 3.72 -11.93
CA ALA A 88 8.83 4.18 -13.18
C ALA A 88 9.95 5.21 -12.91
N ASP A 89 9.76 6.06 -11.90
CA ASP A 89 10.75 6.98 -11.38
C ASP A 89 10.56 7.10 -9.87
N ALA A 90 11.58 6.70 -9.10
CA ALA A 90 11.57 6.74 -7.65
C ALA A 90 11.28 8.13 -7.05
N SER A 91 11.46 9.22 -7.80
CA SER A 91 11.24 10.59 -7.36
C SER A 91 9.90 11.19 -7.75
N VAL A 92 9.11 10.50 -8.57
CA VAL A 92 7.75 10.92 -8.93
C VAL A 92 6.77 10.26 -7.97
N THR A 93 5.76 11.01 -7.54
CA THR A 93 4.71 10.45 -6.69
C THR A 93 3.89 9.42 -7.47
N GLU A 94 3.81 8.21 -6.95
CA GLU A 94 3.01 7.15 -7.53
C GLU A 94 1.51 7.46 -7.43
N THR A 95 0.72 6.91 -8.36
CA THR A 95 -0.75 6.99 -8.26
C THR A 95 -1.24 5.89 -7.31
N PRO A 96 -2.15 6.18 -6.37
CA PRO A 96 -2.69 5.14 -5.50
C PRO A 96 -3.55 4.15 -6.30
N VAL A 97 -3.41 2.86 -6.01
CA VAL A 97 -4.24 1.79 -6.61
C VAL A 97 -5.57 1.62 -5.89
N VAL A 98 -5.66 2.02 -4.62
CA VAL A 98 -6.92 2.14 -3.86
C VAL A 98 -6.90 3.49 -3.15
N SER A 99 -8.02 4.22 -3.18
CA SER A 99 -8.07 5.58 -2.62
C SER A 99 -9.30 5.88 -1.78
N GLY A 100 -9.21 6.94 -0.98
CA GLY A 100 -10.32 7.48 -0.19
C GLY A 100 -10.59 6.76 1.12
N LEU A 101 -9.62 6.01 1.63
CA LEU A 101 -9.67 5.23 2.87
C LEU A 101 -9.56 6.15 4.09
N SER A 102 -9.96 5.65 5.25
CA SER A 102 -10.06 6.40 6.51
C SER A 102 -8.85 6.23 7.42
N THR A 103 -8.10 5.13 7.31
CA THR A 103 -6.87 4.89 8.07
C THR A 103 -5.88 3.96 7.35
N GLY A 104 -4.58 4.15 7.64
CA GLY A 104 -3.46 3.38 7.10
C GLY A 104 -3.01 2.20 7.98
N ASP A 105 -3.68 1.96 9.11
CA ASP A 105 -3.31 0.92 10.08
C ASP A 105 -3.77 -0.48 9.61
N TRP A 106 -3.13 -0.99 8.56
CA TRP A 106 -3.51 -2.25 7.93
C TRP A 106 -2.92 -3.49 8.61
N SER A 107 -3.74 -4.52 8.78
CA SER A 107 -3.32 -5.90 8.97
C SER A 107 -3.61 -6.67 7.68
N ALA A 108 -2.54 -7.12 7.01
CA ALA A 108 -2.59 -7.75 5.71
C ALA A 108 -1.99 -9.16 5.76
N GLN A 109 -2.66 -10.13 5.17
CA GLN A 109 -2.17 -11.51 5.08
C GLN A 109 -2.55 -12.15 3.74
N VAL A 110 -1.60 -12.88 3.15
CA VAL A 110 -1.82 -13.70 1.96
C VAL A 110 -2.51 -15.02 2.36
N PHE A 111 -3.57 -15.38 1.64
CA PHE A 111 -4.32 -16.62 1.76
C PHE A 111 -4.37 -17.35 0.42
N THR A 112 -3.92 -18.60 0.41
CA THR A 112 -4.01 -19.50 -0.74
C THR A 112 -5.23 -20.40 -0.61
N THR A 113 -6.05 -20.45 -1.65
CA THR A 113 -7.23 -21.32 -1.72
C THR A 113 -7.23 -22.09 -3.05
N SER A 114 -8.19 -23.00 -3.24
CA SER A 114 -8.38 -23.65 -4.55
C SER A 114 -8.83 -22.66 -5.65
N GLY A 115 -9.35 -21.49 -5.26
CA GLY A 115 -9.81 -20.45 -6.18
C GLY A 115 -8.72 -19.44 -6.57
N GLY A 116 -7.51 -19.56 -6.02
CA GLY A 116 -6.43 -18.61 -6.24
C GLY A 116 -5.77 -18.16 -4.92
N ASP A 117 -4.84 -17.24 -5.07
CA ASP A 117 -4.16 -16.59 -3.96
C ASP A 117 -4.66 -15.16 -3.81
N PHE A 118 -4.83 -14.72 -2.56
CA PHE A 118 -5.42 -13.42 -2.26
C PHE A 118 -4.65 -12.75 -1.12
N ILE A 119 -4.54 -11.43 -1.12
CA ILE A 119 -4.32 -10.68 0.13
C ILE A 119 -5.67 -10.29 0.69
N LEU A 120 -5.85 -10.49 1.99
CA LEU A 120 -6.93 -9.89 2.76
C LEU A 120 -6.32 -8.81 3.68
N CYS A 121 -6.84 -7.60 3.60
CA CYS A 121 -6.41 -6.42 4.35
C CYS A 121 -7.57 -5.84 5.17
N VAL A 122 -7.34 -5.62 6.47
CA VAL A 122 -8.31 -4.95 7.36
C VAL A 122 -7.62 -3.85 8.17
N ASN A 123 -8.32 -2.74 8.41
CA ASN A 123 -7.83 -1.63 9.23
C ASN A 123 -8.80 -1.21 10.35
N GLY A 124 -9.95 -1.87 10.45
CA GLY A 124 -10.95 -1.63 11.51
C GLY A 124 -11.84 -0.40 11.31
N ALA A 125 -11.70 0.34 10.19
CA ALA A 125 -12.55 1.48 9.87
C ALA A 125 -13.21 1.34 8.49
N ASP A 126 -12.45 0.95 7.47
CA ASP A 126 -12.93 0.80 6.10
C ASP A 126 -13.35 -0.65 5.81
N TYR A 127 -14.00 -0.87 4.66
CA TYR A 127 -14.30 -2.22 4.17
C TYR A 127 -13.01 -3.04 4.01
N LEU A 128 -13.10 -4.34 4.30
CA LEU A 128 -12.01 -5.28 4.06
C LEU A 128 -11.61 -5.20 2.59
N GLN A 129 -10.33 -5.01 2.31
CA GLN A 129 -9.80 -4.97 0.96
C GLN A 129 -9.24 -6.35 0.59
N ILE A 130 -9.71 -6.93 -0.52
CA ILE A 130 -9.15 -8.14 -1.11
C ILE A 130 -8.40 -7.78 -2.38
N TYR A 131 -7.16 -8.25 -2.50
CA TYR A 131 -6.43 -8.26 -3.76
C TYR A 131 -6.34 -9.69 -4.28
N ASP A 132 -6.74 -9.92 -5.53
CA ASP A 132 -6.80 -11.25 -6.17
C ASP A 132 -5.65 -11.56 -7.14
N GLY A 133 -4.63 -10.69 -7.17
CA GLY A 133 -3.54 -10.76 -8.14
C GLY A 133 -3.74 -9.90 -9.39
N ALA A 134 -4.91 -9.27 -9.54
CA ALA A 134 -5.20 -8.31 -10.60
C ALA A 134 -5.86 -7.05 -10.06
N ASP A 135 -6.96 -7.21 -9.30
CA ASP A 135 -7.84 -6.12 -8.87
C ASP A 135 -8.02 -6.08 -7.35
N TRP A 136 -8.21 -4.86 -6.86
CA TRP A 136 -8.63 -4.60 -5.48
C TRP A 136 -10.15 -4.58 -5.40
N ASN A 137 -10.71 -5.27 -4.41
CA ASN A 137 -12.15 -5.37 -4.21
C ASN A 137 -12.49 -5.18 -2.73
N PRO A 138 -13.32 -4.18 -2.37
CA PRO A 138 -13.85 -4.08 -1.03
C PRO A 138 -14.86 -5.20 -0.77
N ILE A 139 -14.95 -5.70 0.45
CA ILE A 139 -16.02 -6.62 0.85
C ILE A 139 -17.09 -5.82 1.58
N ALA A 140 -18.17 -5.56 0.84
CA ALA A 140 -19.39 -4.95 1.34
C ALA A 140 -20.47 -6.01 1.65
N ASP A 141 -21.61 -5.57 2.17
CA ASP A 141 -22.79 -6.41 2.42
C ASP A 141 -23.71 -6.56 1.18
N GLU A 142 -23.27 -6.04 0.04
CA GLU A 142 -23.94 -6.14 -1.25
C GLU A 142 -23.01 -6.58 -2.39
N ALA A 143 -23.58 -6.84 -3.56
CA ALA A 143 -22.81 -7.17 -4.76
C ALA A 143 -22.10 -5.92 -5.29
N LEU A 144 -20.86 -6.10 -5.76
CA LEU A 144 -20.10 -5.04 -6.41
C LEU A 144 -20.31 -5.02 -7.91
N TYR A 145 -20.43 -3.82 -8.46
CA TYR A 145 -20.47 -3.56 -9.89
C TYR A 145 -19.33 -2.62 -10.29
N ASP A 146 -18.59 -3.00 -11.32
CA ASP A 146 -17.48 -2.19 -11.81
C ASP A 146 -17.97 -1.15 -12.82
N LEU A 147 -17.58 0.11 -12.60
CA LEU A 147 -17.75 1.20 -13.55
C LEU A 147 -16.38 1.83 -13.83
N GLY A 148 -15.88 1.64 -15.04
CA GLY A 148 -14.71 2.35 -15.54
C GLY A 148 -14.98 3.84 -15.66
N TYR A 149 -13.97 4.66 -15.38
CA TYR A 149 -14.01 6.09 -15.61
C TYR A 149 -12.69 6.61 -16.19
N ASP A 150 -12.80 7.66 -16.98
CA ASP A 150 -11.68 8.44 -17.49
C ASP A 150 -11.96 9.95 -17.34
N ALA A 151 -11.04 10.78 -17.82
CA ALA A 151 -11.16 12.24 -17.80
C ALA A 151 -11.57 12.81 -16.42
N LEU A 152 -11.03 12.26 -15.32
CA LEU A 152 -11.28 12.76 -13.97
C LEU A 152 -10.91 14.24 -13.87
N THR A 153 -11.85 15.04 -13.39
CA THR A 153 -11.66 16.48 -13.15
C THR A 153 -11.83 16.86 -11.69
N ALA A 154 -12.49 16.01 -10.90
CA ALA A 154 -12.56 16.12 -9.45
C ALA A 154 -12.60 14.73 -8.82
N GLU A 155 -11.86 14.54 -7.72
CA GLU A 155 -11.72 13.25 -7.04
C GLU A 155 -13.06 12.77 -6.46
N PHE A 156 -13.31 11.47 -6.58
CA PHE A 156 -14.45 10.83 -5.94
C PHE A 156 -14.19 10.56 -4.46
N THR A 157 -15.26 10.44 -3.68
CA THR A 157 -15.19 10.10 -2.25
C THR A 157 -16.02 8.85 -1.98
N LEU A 158 -15.52 7.95 -1.13
CA LEU A 158 -16.24 6.74 -0.72
C LEU A 158 -17.56 7.11 -0.02
N GLY A 159 -18.61 6.31 -0.25
CA GLY A 159 -19.95 6.50 0.28
C GLY A 159 -20.80 7.55 -0.45
N GLU A 160 -20.25 8.29 -1.42
CA GLU A 160 -21.05 9.20 -2.24
C GLU A 160 -21.85 8.46 -3.31
N THR A 161 -23.02 9.01 -3.67
CA THR A 161 -23.81 8.52 -4.80
C THR A 161 -23.30 9.12 -6.11
N VAL A 162 -22.79 8.27 -7.01
CA VAL A 162 -22.47 8.66 -8.38
C VAL A 162 -23.72 8.64 -9.23
N THR A 163 -23.91 9.67 -10.06
CA THR A 163 -25.04 9.83 -10.97
C THR A 163 -24.55 9.98 -12.40
N GLY A 164 -25.11 9.18 -13.31
CA GLY A 164 -24.90 9.28 -14.75
C GLY A 164 -25.75 10.41 -15.34
N GLY A 165 -25.12 11.35 -16.02
CA GLY A 165 -25.78 12.54 -16.57
C GLY A 165 -26.77 12.26 -17.69
N THR A 166 -26.56 11.17 -18.45
CA THR A 166 -27.43 10.79 -19.58
C THR A 166 -28.38 9.66 -19.19
N SER A 167 -27.87 8.62 -18.52
CA SER A 167 -28.65 7.46 -18.09
C SER A 167 -29.57 7.78 -16.92
N GLY A 168 -29.19 8.71 -16.05
CA GLY A 168 -29.82 8.90 -14.75
C GLY A 168 -29.55 7.74 -13.78
N ALA A 169 -28.63 6.84 -14.12
CA ALA A 169 -28.22 5.73 -13.26
C ALA A 169 -27.56 6.27 -11.99
N THR A 170 -27.82 5.63 -10.86
CA THR A 170 -27.26 6.01 -9.57
C THR A 170 -26.74 4.78 -8.82
N ALA A 171 -25.62 4.92 -8.11
CA ALA A 171 -25.09 3.90 -7.21
C ALA A 171 -24.18 4.53 -6.15
N GLU A 172 -24.01 3.87 -5.00
CA GLU A 172 -23.02 4.26 -3.98
C GLU A 172 -21.62 3.79 -4.38
N ILE A 173 -20.61 4.63 -4.16
CA ILE A 173 -19.20 4.27 -4.35
C ILE A 173 -18.69 3.54 -3.10
N LEU A 174 -18.42 2.24 -3.22
CA LEU A 174 -17.90 1.39 -2.15
C LEU A 174 -16.37 1.22 -2.22
N GLY A 175 -15.77 1.50 -3.37
CA GLY A 175 -14.32 1.46 -3.57
C GLY A 175 -13.90 2.31 -4.77
N ILE A 176 -12.69 2.86 -4.72
CA ILE A 176 -12.10 3.64 -5.79
C ILE A 176 -10.74 3.05 -6.12
N ASN A 177 -10.63 2.41 -7.28
CA ASN A 177 -9.37 1.89 -7.79
C ASN A 177 -8.86 2.79 -8.90
N LYS A 178 -7.66 3.36 -8.79
CA LYS A 178 -7.09 4.20 -9.85
C LYS A 178 -6.06 3.41 -10.66
N THR A 179 -6.07 3.61 -11.98
CA THR A 179 -5.05 3.12 -12.90
C THR A 179 -4.12 4.24 -13.36
N SER A 180 -4.57 5.49 -13.23
CA SER A 180 -3.77 6.69 -13.45
C SER A 180 -4.34 7.86 -12.63
N ALA A 181 -3.69 9.02 -12.69
CA ALA A 181 -4.20 10.23 -12.05
C ALA A 181 -5.61 10.63 -12.52
N THR A 182 -6.02 10.20 -13.73
CA THR A 182 -7.28 10.64 -14.36
C THR A 182 -8.22 9.51 -14.78
N ALA A 183 -7.91 8.26 -14.46
CA ALA A 183 -8.70 7.10 -14.86
C ALA A 183 -8.63 5.98 -13.82
N GLY A 184 -9.65 5.12 -13.83
CA GLY A 184 -9.76 4.04 -12.87
C GLY A 184 -11.09 3.30 -12.97
N THR A 185 -11.45 2.61 -11.90
CA THR A 185 -12.70 1.87 -11.75
C THR A 185 -13.31 2.19 -10.41
N LEU A 186 -14.57 2.60 -10.41
CA LEU A 186 -15.39 2.66 -9.21
C LEU A 186 -15.97 1.28 -8.94
N LYS A 187 -15.83 0.81 -7.71
CA LYS A 187 -16.54 -0.37 -7.19
C LYS A 187 -17.85 0.12 -6.59
N LEU A 188 -18.94 -0.15 -7.28
CA LEU A 188 -20.27 0.37 -6.95
C LEU A 188 -21.12 -0.66 -6.22
N GLY A 189 -22.01 -0.17 -5.37
CA GLY A 189 -23.14 -0.94 -4.86
C GLY A 189 -24.23 -1.16 -5.92
N ALA A 190 -25.45 -1.48 -5.47
CA ALA A 190 -26.59 -1.70 -6.36
C ALA A 190 -26.88 -0.49 -7.27
N ILE A 191 -26.93 -0.74 -8.58
CA ILE A 191 -27.22 0.29 -9.59
C ILE A 191 -28.73 0.47 -9.74
N ALA A 192 -29.24 1.67 -9.46
CA ALA A 192 -30.62 2.07 -9.66
C ALA A 192 -30.79 2.94 -10.90
N GLY A 193 -31.84 2.70 -11.70
CA GLY A 193 -32.14 3.50 -12.89
C GLY A 193 -31.20 3.29 -14.08
N GLY A 194 -30.30 2.30 -13.99
CA GLY A 194 -29.26 2.04 -14.98
C GLY A 194 -29.63 1.09 -16.13
N PRO A 195 -28.63 0.63 -16.91
CA PRO A 195 -27.17 0.78 -16.67
C PRO A 195 -26.64 2.19 -16.97
N PHE A 196 -25.43 2.51 -16.48
CA PHE A 196 -24.68 3.67 -16.97
C PHE A 196 -24.32 3.47 -18.45
N GLN A 197 -24.21 4.58 -19.17
CA GLN A 197 -23.86 4.65 -20.58
C GLN A 197 -22.41 5.08 -20.74
N ASP A 198 -21.74 4.46 -21.70
CA ASP A 198 -20.41 4.85 -22.11
C ASP A 198 -20.37 6.34 -22.55
N ASN A 199 -19.26 7.02 -22.24
CA ASN A 199 -19.02 8.43 -22.53
C ASN A 199 -20.03 9.41 -21.88
N GLU A 200 -20.72 9.01 -20.81
CA GLU A 200 -21.57 9.93 -20.04
C GLU A 200 -20.84 10.63 -18.89
N ALA A 201 -21.30 11.82 -18.51
CA ALA A 201 -20.76 12.49 -17.33
C ALA A 201 -21.13 11.75 -16.04
N LEU A 202 -20.13 11.47 -15.22
CA LEU A 202 -20.31 10.93 -13.87
C LEU A 202 -20.14 12.05 -12.86
N THR A 203 -21.13 12.22 -11.97
CA THR A 203 -21.12 13.29 -10.98
C THR A 203 -21.49 12.78 -9.60
N THR A 204 -20.76 13.21 -8.58
CA THR A 204 -21.13 13.09 -7.17
C THR A 204 -21.18 14.49 -6.53
N ALA A 205 -21.22 14.58 -5.19
CA ALA A 205 -21.15 15.88 -4.52
C ALA A 205 -19.77 16.55 -4.67
N ALA A 206 -18.69 15.75 -4.69
CA ALA A 206 -17.32 16.25 -4.85
C ALA A 206 -16.66 15.87 -6.18
N GLY A 207 -16.99 14.70 -6.73
CA GLY A 207 -16.29 14.07 -7.84
C GLY A 207 -16.93 14.26 -9.20
N ALA A 208 -16.10 14.24 -10.24
CA ALA A 208 -16.52 14.41 -11.62
C ALA A 208 -15.55 13.71 -12.59
N ALA A 209 -16.10 12.87 -13.47
CA ALA A 209 -15.38 12.15 -14.52
C ALA A 209 -16.30 11.84 -15.70
N THR A 210 -15.82 11.07 -16.67
CA THR A 210 -16.62 10.47 -17.74
C THR A 210 -16.62 8.96 -17.57
N ALA A 211 -17.74 8.31 -17.84
CA ALA A 211 -17.84 6.85 -17.85
C ALA A 211 -17.04 6.27 -19.03
N ASP A 212 -16.17 5.30 -18.73
CA ASP A 212 -15.38 4.57 -19.72
C ASP A 212 -15.87 3.12 -19.79
N GLY A 213 -16.74 2.85 -20.76
CA GLY A 213 -17.41 1.57 -20.93
C GLY A 213 -18.83 1.50 -20.35
N ALA A 214 -19.59 0.49 -20.77
CA ALA A 214 -20.92 0.21 -20.24
C ALA A 214 -20.82 -0.63 -18.96
N SER A 215 -21.43 -0.19 -17.86
CA SER A 215 -21.49 -1.00 -16.62
C SER A 215 -22.39 -2.21 -16.81
N ALA A 216 -22.09 -3.29 -16.08
CA ALA A 216 -23.03 -4.41 -15.93
C ALA A 216 -24.34 -3.89 -15.30
N SER A 217 -25.49 -4.32 -15.82
CA SER A 217 -26.78 -4.01 -15.22
C SER A 217 -26.91 -4.66 -13.84
N GLY A 218 -27.45 -3.91 -12.87
CA GLY A 218 -27.88 -4.40 -11.56
C GLY A 218 -28.73 -5.67 -11.64
#